data_AF-A0A966WLG1-F1
#
_entry.id   AF-A0A966WLG1-F1
#
_cell.length_a   1.000
_cell.length_b   1.000
_cell.length_c   1.000
_cell.angle_alpha   90.00
_cell.angle_beta   90.00
_cell.angle_gamma   90.00
#
_symmetry.space_group_name_H-M   'P 1'
#
loop_
_entity.id
_entity.type
_entity.pdbx_description
1 polymer ?
#
loop_
_entity_poly.entity_id
_entity_poly.type
_entity_poly.pdbx_seq_one_letter_code
_entity_poly.pdbx_strand_id
1 'polypeptide(L)'
;MNHILKKLETALLTLAVLGTNAAWAVNDLPGGPAVRQLNLHPPATKIAEEQVWLHWFMLIICTVIFVAVFGVMFYSIWKHRKSVGH
;
A
#
# COMPACT_ATOMS: atom_id res chain seq x y z
N MET A 1 17.92 22.74 43.26
CA MET A 1 16.78 23.25 42.46
C MET A 1 16.82 22.84 40.98
N ASN A 2 17.99 22.79 40.35
CA ASN A 2 18.13 22.59 38.90
C ASN A 2 17.73 21.20 38.37
N HIS A 3 17.76 20.16 39.20
CA HIS A 3 17.35 18.80 38.78
C HIS A 3 15.83 18.62 38.71
N ILE A 4 15.06 19.39 39.50
CA ILE A 4 13.60 19.37 39.50
C ILE A 4 13.08 20.09 38.25
N LEU A 5 13.68 21.24 37.91
CA LEU A 5 13.39 21.98 36.68
C LEU A 5 13.66 21.12 35.43
N LYS A 6 14.82 20.43 35.37
CA LYS A 6 15.13 19.52 34.25
C LYS A 6 14.16 18.34 34.15
N LYS A 7 13.67 17.81 35.27
CA LYS A 7 12.63 16.76 35.30
C LYS A 7 11.28 17.25 34.80
N LEU A 8 10.93 18.50 35.10
CA LEU A 8 9.70 19.13 34.63
C LEU A 8 9.74 19.39 33.12
N GLU A 9 10.88 19.88 32.60
CA GLU A 9 11.10 20.07 31.17
C GLU A 9 11.04 18.75 30.40
N THR A 10 11.68 17.69 30.90
CA THR A 10 11.58 16.35 30.28
C THR A 10 10.17 15.77 30.37
N ALA A 11 9.43 16.01 31.45
CA ALA A 11 8.01 15.63 31.55
C ALA A 11 7.14 16.40 30.53
N LEU A 12 7.40 17.69 30.34
CA LEU A 12 6.66 18.53 29.41
C LEU A 12 6.97 18.19 27.95
N LEU A 13 8.24 17.91 27.63
CA LEU A 13 8.66 17.43 26.31
C LEU A 13 8.09 16.03 26.01
N THR A 14 8.05 15.12 26.98
CA THR A 14 7.44 13.79 26.78
C THR A 14 5.92 13.86 26.61
N LEU A 15 5.23 14.76 27.33
CA LEU A 15 3.81 15.04 27.12
C LEU A 15 3.52 15.69 25.77
N ALA A 16 4.38 16.62 25.32
CA ALA A 16 4.26 17.23 24.00
C ALA A 16 4.45 16.19 22.87
N VAL A 17 5.46 15.32 22.99
CA VAL A 17 5.67 14.20 22.05
C VAL A 17 4.47 13.24 22.07
N LEU A 18 3.91 12.91 23.23
CA LEU A 18 2.66 12.12 23.32
C LEU A 18 1.44 12.84 22.71
N GLY A 19 1.41 14.17 22.70
CA GLY A 19 0.32 14.96 22.13
C GLY A 19 0.36 15.09 20.60
N THR A 20 1.50 14.85 19.97
CA THR A 20 1.69 15.04 18.50
C THR A 20 1.15 13.92 17.61
N ASN A 21 0.31 13.01 18.14
CA ASN A 21 -0.30 11.90 17.37
C ASN A 21 -1.29 12.34 16.27
N ALA A 22 -1.47 13.65 16.05
CA ALA A 22 -2.37 14.21 15.02
C ALA A 22 -2.04 13.75 13.58
N ALA A 23 -0.81 13.30 13.32
CA ALA A 23 -0.43 12.73 12.02
C ALA A 23 -1.02 11.34 11.72
N TRP A 24 -1.57 10.64 12.73
CA TRP A 24 -2.12 9.28 12.58
C TRP A 24 -3.65 9.25 12.36
N ALA A 25 -4.34 10.37 12.53
CA ALA A 25 -5.78 10.47 12.34
C ALA A 25 -6.15 10.78 10.88
N VAL A 26 -5.64 9.98 9.94
CA VAL A 26 -6.14 9.98 8.56
C VAL A 26 -7.50 9.27 8.56
N ASN A 27 -8.58 10.03 8.59
CA ASN A 27 -9.96 9.52 8.51
C ASN A 27 -10.54 9.85 7.14
N ASP A 28 -11.44 8.99 6.66
CA ASP A 28 -12.17 9.22 5.41
C ASP A 28 -13.09 10.44 5.56
N LEU A 29 -12.95 11.40 4.66
CA LEU A 29 -13.82 12.57 4.58
C LEU A 29 -14.97 12.29 3.59
N PRO A 30 -16.20 12.80 3.84
CA PRO A 30 -17.30 12.62 2.90
C PRO A 30 -16.94 13.28 1.55
N GLY A 31 -16.88 12.47 0.50
CA GLY A 31 -16.56 12.90 -0.87
C GLY A 31 -15.06 12.96 -1.22
N GLY A 32 -14.15 12.67 -0.28
CA GLY A 32 -12.71 12.56 -0.55
C GLY A 32 -12.27 11.12 -0.90
N PRO A 33 -11.10 10.91 -1.51
CA PRO A 33 -10.50 9.59 -1.68
C PRO A 33 -10.30 8.90 -0.33
N ALA A 34 -10.59 7.60 -0.27
CA ALA A 34 -10.44 6.84 0.96
C ALA A 34 -8.97 6.68 1.34
N VAL A 35 -8.70 6.58 2.63
CA VAL A 35 -7.36 6.33 3.16
C VAL A 35 -6.89 4.95 2.70
N ARG A 36 -5.72 4.91 2.04
CA ARG A 36 -5.11 3.69 1.47
C ARG A 36 -5.95 3.03 0.38
N GLN A 37 -6.66 3.81 -0.42
CA GLN A 37 -7.43 3.30 -1.55
C GLN A 37 -6.49 2.68 -2.60
N LEU A 38 -6.68 1.38 -2.86
CA LEU A 38 -5.91 0.64 -3.88
C LEU A 38 -6.65 0.51 -5.22
N ASN A 39 -7.93 0.89 -5.25
CA ASN A 39 -8.80 0.84 -6.41
C ASN A 39 -9.18 2.26 -6.88
N LEU A 40 -9.85 2.36 -8.03
CA LEU A 40 -10.45 3.62 -8.47
C LEU A 40 -11.55 4.07 -7.52
N HIS A 41 -11.73 5.39 -7.42
CA HIS A 41 -12.80 6.00 -6.63
C HIS A 41 -14.16 5.70 -7.26
N PRO A 42 -15.27 5.80 -6.50
CA PRO A 42 -16.60 5.65 -7.05
C PRO A 42 -16.78 6.52 -8.31
N PRO A 43 -17.33 5.96 -9.40
CA PRO A 43 -17.48 6.69 -10.65
C PRO A 43 -18.51 7.80 -10.49
N ALA A 44 -18.12 9.03 -10.81
CA ALA A 44 -19.01 10.19 -10.80
C ALA A 44 -19.78 10.37 -12.12
N THR A 45 -19.42 9.61 -13.17
CA THR A 45 -19.98 9.70 -14.52
C THR A 45 -20.08 8.31 -15.18
N LYS A 46 -20.89 8.17 -16.22
CA LYS A 46 -21.00 6.91 -17.00
C LYS A 46 -19.72 6.51 -17.71
N ILE A 47 -18.92 7.48 -18.16
CA ILE A 47 -17.62 7.19 -18.78
C ILE A 47 -16.63 6.64 -17.75
N ALA A 48 -16.67 7.12 -16.50
CA ALA A 48 -15.84 6.58 -15.43
C ALA A 48 -16.22 5.13 -15.08
N GLU A 49 -17.50 4.77 -15.17
CA GLU A 49 -17.98 3.40 -14.99
C GLU A 49 -17.39 2.45 -16.05
N GLU A 50 -17.44 2.85 -17.32
CA GLU A 50 -16.82 2.09 -18.42
C GLU A 50 -15.30 1.95 -18.26
N GLN A 51 -14.63 2.98 -17.77
CA GLN A 51 -13.19 2.93 -17.52
C GLN A 51 -12.81 1.96 -16.40
N VAL A 52 -13.61 1.87 -15.33
CA VAL A 52 -13.40 0.88 -14.28
C VAL A 52 -13.50 -0.54 -14.84
N TRP A 53 -14.47 -0.79 -15.73
CA TRP A 53 -14.62 -2.08 -16.41
C TRP A 53 -13.40 -2.42 -17.28
N LEU A 54 -12.96 -1.47 -18.11
CA LEU A 54 -11.80 -1.66 -18.99
C LEU A 54 -10.52 -1.87 -18.17
N HIS A 55 -10.36 -1.13 -17.06
CA HIS A 55 -9.23 -1.28 -16.16
C HIS A 55 -9.14 -2.70 -15.58
N TRP A 56 -10.26 -3.25 -15.10
CA TRP A 56 -10.31 -4.62 -14.60
C TRP A 56 -10.02 -5.66 -15.67
N PHE A 57 -10.56 -5.47 -16.88
CA PHE A 57 -10.26 -6.35 -18.02
C PHE A 57 -8.75 -6.41 -18.32
N MET A 58 -8.10 -5.25 -18.39
CA MET A 58 -6.65 -5.17 -18.63
C MET A 58 -5.84 -5.75 -17.48
N LEU A 59 -6.18 -5.46 -16.22
CA LEU A 59 -5.49 -6.02 -15.06
C LEU A 59 -5.53 -7.54 -15.03
N ILE A 60 -6.67 -8.14 -15.37
CA ILE A 60 -6.82 -9.60 -15.41
C ILE A 60 -5.91 -10.18 -16.50
N ILE A 61 -5.94 -9.63 -17.71
CA ILE A 61 -5.10 -10.10 -18.81
C ILE A 61 -3.61 -9.98 -18.45
N CYS A 62 -3.17 -8.83 -17.94
CA CYS A 62 -1.80 -8.61 -17.52
C CYS A 62 -1.37 -9.60 -16.42
N THR A 63 -2.25 -9.92 -15.47
CA THR A 63 -1.96 -10.87 -14.40
C THR A 63 -1.82 -12.29 -14.93
N VAL A 64 -2.70 -12.71 -15.85
CA VAL A 64 -2.65 -14.04 -16.47
C VAL A 64 -1.33 -14.24 -17.22
N ILE A 65 -0.94 -13.27 -18.07
CA ILE A 65 0.34 -13.37 -18.81
C ILE A 65 1.54 -13.33 -17.87
N PHE A 66 1.48 -12.54 -16.80
CA PHE A 66 2.55 -12.46 -15.80
C PHE A 66 2.77 -13.82 -15.15
N VAL A 67 1.70 -14.47 -14.68
CA VAL A 67 1.78 -15.81 -14.09
C VAL A 67 2.26 -16.85 -15.12
N ALA A 68 1.81 -16.77 -16.36
CA ALA A 68 2.26 -17.67 -17.42
C ALA A 68 3.78 -17.55 -17.68
N VAL A 69 4.29 -16.33 -17.86
CA VAL A 69 5.72 -16.07 -18.12
C VAL A 69 6.58 -16.45 -16.92
N PHE A 70 6.19 -16.04 -15.70
CA PHE A 70 6.89 -16.43 -14.49
C PHE A 70 6.86 -17.95 -14.28
N GLY A 71 5.74 -18.60 -14.59
CA GLY A 71 5.61 -20.06 -14.55
C GLY A 71 6.59 -20.76 -15.49
N VAL A 72 6.69 -20.30 -16.74
CA VAL A 72 7.65 -20.84 -17.73
C VAL A 72 9.10 -20.60 -17.29
N MET A 73 9.41 -19.42 -16.74
CA MET A 73 10.74 -19.13 -16.22
C MET A 73 11.09 -20.03 -15.03
N PHE A 74 10.16 -20.22 -14.09
CA PHE A 74 10.36 -21.09 -12.93
C PHE A 74 10.49 -22.56 -13.34
N TYR A 75 9.70 -23.02 -14.32
CA TYR A 75 9.82 -24.34 -14.92
C TYR A 75 11.23 -24.56 -15.48
N SER A 76 11.76 -23.58 -16.21
CA SER A 76 13.12 -23.64 -16.78
C SER A 76 14.16 -23.79 -15.68
N ILE A 77 14.08 -23.02 -14.60
CA ILE A 77 15.04 -23.08 -13.48
C ILE A 77 14.99 -24.44 -12.78
N TRP A 78 13.80 -24.97 -12.50
CA TRP A 78 13.68 -26.28 -11.86
C TRP A 78 14.22 -27.37 -12.78
N LYS A 79 13.78 -27.40 -14.03
CA LYS A 79 14.08 -28.50 -14.97
C LYS A 79 15.55 -28.50 -15.42
N HIS A 80 16.15 -27.34 -15.66
CA HIS A 80 17.56 -27.21 -16.10
C HIS A 80 18.55 -26.98 -14.96
N ARG A 81 18.16 -27.15 -13.69
CA ARG A 81 19.08 -26.98 -12.57
C ARG A 81 20.27 -27.94 -12.71
N LYS A 82 21.51 -27.44 -12.65
CA LYS A 82 22.75 -28.25 -12.75
C LYS A 82 22.78 -29.52 -11.88
N SER A 83 22.05 -29.55 -10.76
CA SER A 83 22.02 -30.70 -9.84
C SER A 83 21.29 -31.93 -10.40
N VAL A 84 20.55 -31.83 -11.51
CA VAL A 84 19.84 -32.97 -12.12
C VAL A 84 20.61 -33.67 -13.25
N GLY A 85 21.82 -33.22 -13.61
CA GLY A 85 22.75 -34.01 -14.44
C GLY A 85 22.25 -34.38 -15.84
N HIS A 86 21.84 -33.40 -16.65
CA HIS A 86 21.87 -33.50 -18.12
C HIS A 86 23.02 -32.65 -18.64
#